data_AF-A0A5C3NNP7-F1
#
_entry.id   AF-A0A5C3NNP7-F1
#
_cell.length_a   1.000
_cell.length_b   1.000
_cell.length_c   1.000
_cell.angle_alpha   90.00
_cell.angle_beta   90.00
_cell.angle_gamma   90.00
#
_symmetry.space_group_name_H-M   'P 1'
#
loop_
_entity.id
_entity.type
_entity.pdbx_description
1 polymer ?
#
loop_
_entity_poly.entity_id
_entity_poly.type
_entity_poly.pdbx_seq_one_letter_code
_entity_poly.pdbx_strand_id
1 'polypeptide(L)'
;MCKIRPHDSGRIGSKPGFRLMHDLIHQCADGRMLDVWRVEVNRRNPDHATLEDFASSTPTWEAIEAMSLSLVASYVDKPASQDGDFRNASLVLGRLLLYVELCHAMKHGDIGRVERTFLHWVFVFKKVGKHKYATELVRIMNELNHVYPPGLARAIRLNWLCNPTGQPDGFRAVDWLVELMNLFTKVVYGSSGYTRTFRLIIKQSPLIELFRKVHTLFQDNFHLVHRSVRHALPDIASTLKVLLDELKKSDVHAFKPERRAEVKLEDHLREGMYILQTSTRIMRGADAEGAAGDEDMNDDDDEDMEIDIDDLEAAE
;
A
#
# COMPACT_ATOMS: atom_id res chain seq x y z
N MET A 1 6.03 -13.80 -12.07
CA MET A 1 5.89 -12.54 -12.83
C MET A 1 4.46 -12.05 -12.73
N CYS A 2 4.20 -10.75 -12.56
CA CYS A 2 2.87 -10.17 -12.80
C CYS A 2 2.78 -9.81 -14.30
N LYS A 3 1.69 -10.17 -14.98
CA LYS A 3 1.50 -9.92 -16.41
C LYS A 3 1.03 -8.48 -16.61
N ILE A 4 1.94 -7.60 -17.00
CA ILE A 4 1.67 -6.20 -17.26
C ILE A 4 1.15 -6.04 -18.70
N ARG A 5 0.13 -5.18 -18.91
CA ARG A 5 -0.33 -4.88 -20.28
C ARG A 5 0.83 -4.24 -21.05
N PRO A 6 1.07 -4.58 -22.34
CA PRO A 6 2.23 -4.10 -23.07
C PRO A 6 2.46 -2.58 -22.99
N HIS A 7 1.37 -1.80 -23.00
CA HIS A 7 1.41 -0.32 -22.94
C HIS A 7 1.66 0.25 -21.52
N ASP A 8 1.41 -0.53 -20.47
CA ASP A 8 1.61 -0.10 -19.08
C ASP A 8 3.04 -0.35 -18.58
N SER A 9 3.82 -1.16 -19.32
CA SER A 9 5.22 -1.45 -18.98
C SER A 9 6.10 -0.20 -18.89
N GLY A 10 5.94 0.74 -19.82
CA GLY A 10 6.64 2.02 -19.81
C GLY A 10 6.19 2.96 -18.69
N ARG A 11 4.90 2.93 -18.31
CA ARG A 11 4.34 3.72 -17.21
C ARG A 11 4.80 3.20 -15.85
N ILE A 12 4.84 1.88 -15.68
CA ILE A 12 5.32 1.23 -14.45
C ILE A 12 6.84 1.36 -14.32
N GLY A 13 7.56 1.32 -15.44
CA GLY A 13 9.02 1.47 -15.47
C GLY A 13 9.54 2.91 -15.27
N SER A 14 8.66 3.92 -15.24
CA SER A 14 9.02 5.33 -15.02
C SER A 14 8.63 5.79 -13.60
N LYS A 15 7.82 6.84 -13.48
CA LYS A 15 7.24 7.35 -12.22
C LYS A 15 5.74 7.02 -12.21
N PRO A 16 5.33 5.77 -11.90
CA PRO A 16 3.92 5.42 -11.88
C PRO A 16 3.20 6.16 -10.74
N GLY A 17 2.02 6.70 -11.02
CA GLY A 17 1.18 7.33 -10.00
C GLY A 17 0.79 6.37 -8.88
N PHE A 18 0.49 6.92 -7.71
CA PHE A 18 0.19 6.15 -6.48
C PHE A 18 -0.90 5.10 -6.71
N ARG A 19 -2.05 5.49 -7.29
CA ARG A 19 -3.19 4.58 -7.47
C ARG A 19 -2.88 3.38 -8.36
N LEU A 20 -2.15 3.61 -9.46
CA LEU A 20 -1.72 2.53 -10.34
C LEU A 20 -0.86 1.50 -9.58
N MET A 21 0.07 1.97 -8.76
CA MET A 21 0.92 1.09 -7.95
C MET A 21 0.14 0.39 -6.83
N HIS A 22 -0.75 1.13 -6.16
CA HIS A 22 -1.63 0.58 -5.12
C HIS A 22 -2.46 -0.59 -5.66
N ASP A 23 -3.15 -0.37 -6.78
CA ASP A 23 -3.99 -1.39 -7.43
C ASP A 23 -3.17 -2.58 -7.91
N LEU A 24 -2.00 -2.32 -8.53
CA LEU A 24 -1.11 -3.39 -9.00
C LEU A 24 -0.60 -4.26 -7.85
N ILE A 25 -0.20 -3.65 -6.73
CA ILE A 25 0.27 -4.36 -5.55
C ILE A 25 -0.84 -5.25 -4.98
N HIS A 26 -2.06 -4.72 -4.84
CA HIS A 26 -3.21 -5.48 -4.36
C HIS A 26 -3.56 -6.64 -5.29
N GLN A 27 -3.67 -6.41 -6.60
CA GLN A 27 -3.98 -7.47 -7.57
C GLN A 27 -2.90 -8.56 -7.60
N CYS A 28 -1.61 -8.17 -7.52
CA CYS A 28 -0.50 -9.11 -7.41
C CYS A 28 -0.55 -9.91 -6.10
N ALA A 29 -0.96 -9.30 -4.99
CA ALA A 29 -1.13 -9.98 -3.70
C ALA A 29 -2.28 -11.01 -3.80
N ASP A 30 -3.44 -10.58 -4.28
CA ASP A 30 -4.64 -11.42 -4.40
C ASP A 30 -4.40 -12.65 -5.27
N GLY A 31 -3.83 -12.48 -6.47
CA GLY A 31 -3.55 -13.61 -7.35
C GLY A 31 -2.54 -14.60 -6.76
N ARG A 32 -1.54 -14.12 -6.01
CA ARG A 32 -0.57 -15.00 -5.35
C ARG A 32 -1.16 -15.70 -4.13
N MET A 33 -1.98 -15.01 -3.34
CA MET A 33 -2.74 -15.62 -2.25
C MET A 33 -3.62 -16.74 -2.78
N LEU A 34 -4.41 -16.49 -3.82
CA LEU A 34 -5.26 -17.50 -4.45
C LEU A 34 -4.44 -18.69 -4.99
N ASP A 35 -3.27 -18.46 -5.58
CA ASP A 35 -2.44 -19.57 -6.07
C ASP A 35 -1.82 -20.40 -4.93
N VAL A 36 -1.35 -19.78 -3.83
CA VAL A 36 -0.86 -20.58 -2.68
C VAL A 36 -1.99 -21.38 -2.04
N TRP A 37 -3.20 -20.82 -1.96
CA TRP A 37 -4.39 -21.57 -1.53
C TRP A 37 -4.66 -22.76 -2.46
N ARG A 38 -4.63 -22.56 -3.78
CA ARG A 38 -4.84 -23.64 -4.75
C ARG A 38 -3.84 -24.78 -4.55
N VAL A 39 -2.56 -24.45 -4.40
CA VAL A 39 -1.50 -25.45 -4.21
C VAL A 39 -1.69 -26.18 -2.88
N GLU A 40 -1.94 -25.47 -1.79
CA GLU A 40 -2.08 -26.06 -0.46
C GLU A 40 -3.33 -26.93 -0.32
N VAL A 41 -4.45 -26.49 -0.89
CA VAL A 41 -5.70 -27.27 -0.85
C VAL A 41 -5.54 -28.57 -1.61
N ASN A 42 -5.03 -28.53 -2.85
CA ASN A 42 -4.77 -29.73 -3.63
C ASN A 42 -3.74 -30.67 -2.94
N ARG A 43 -2.76 -30.09 -2.25
CA ARG A 43 -1.77 -30.86 -1.45
C ARG A 43 -2.42 -31.59 -0.27
N ARG A 44 -3.43 -30.99 0.36
CA ARG A 44 -4.14 -31.57 1.52
C ARG A 44 -5.19 -32.59 1.11
N ASN A 45 -5.92 -32.31 0.05
CA ASN A 45 -6.93 -33.19 -0.51
C ASN A 45 -6.84 -33.16 -2.05
N PRO A 46 -6.32 -34.23 -2.69
CA PRO A 46 -6.25 -34.32 -4.15
C PRO A 46 -7.63 -34.26 -4.85
N ASP A 47 -8.72 -34.54 -4.13
CA ASP A 47 -10.08 -34.37 -4.67
C ASP A 47 -10.46 -32.88 -4.85
N HIS A 48 -9.72 -31.96 -4.21
CA HIS A 48 -9.88 -30.52 -4.40
C HIS A 48 -8.85 -29.99 -5.41
N ALA A 49 -9.05 -30.34 -6.69
CA ALA A 49 -8.15 -29.90 -7.77
C ALA A 49 -8.19 -28.38 -8.00
N THR A 50 -9.31 -27.74 -7.65
CA THR A 50 -9.55 -26.31 -7.80
C THR A 50 -10.02 -25.64 -6.50
N LEU A 51 -9.98 -24.31 -6.47
CA LEU A 51 -10.52 -23.55 -5.33
C LEU A 51 -12.05 -23.66 -5.26
N GLU A 52 -12.70 -23.85 -6.41
CA GLU A 52 -14.13 -24.08 -6.54
C GLU A 52 -14.54 -25.42 -5.91
N ASP A 53 -13.74 -26.47 -6.09
CA ASP A 53 -13.96 -27.77 -5.44
C ASP A 53 -13.86 -27.63 -3.91
N PHE A 54 -12.86 -26.89 -3.45
CA PHE A 54 -12.69 -26.60 -2.02
C PHE A 54 -13.85 -25.79 -1.45
N ALA A 55 -14.26 -24.72 -2.13
CA ALA A 55 -15.40 -23.91 -1.69
C ALA A 55 -16.69 -24.74 -1.64
N SER A 56 -16.88 -25.65 -2.60
CA SER A 56 -18.01 -26.57 -2.65
C SER A 56 -18.02 -27.59 -1.51
N SER A 57 -16.86 -27.88 -0.91
CA SER A 57 -16.76 -28.71 0.30
C SER A 57 -17.25 -28.02 1.57
N THR A 58 -17.58 -26.72 1.51
CA THR A 58 -18.06 -25.90 2.63
C THR A 58 -17.18 -26.00 3.88
N PRO A 59 -15.89 -25.59 3.78
CA PRO A 59 -14.96 -25.68 4.90
C PRO A 59 -15.45 -24.81 6.08
N THR A 60 -15.26 -25.30 7.31
CA THR A 60 -15.58 -24.51 8.50
C THR A 60 -14.63 -23.33 8.64
N TRP A 61 -15.05 -22.30 9.37
CA TRP A 61 -14.21 -21.12 9.62
C TRP A 61 -12.89 -21.50 10.32
N GLU A 62 -12.95 -22.39 11.29
CA GLU A 62 -11.76 -22.88 12.02
C GLU A 62 -10.79 -23.62 11.09
N ALA A 63 -11.31 -24.34 10.09
CA ALA A 63 -10.49 -25.01 9.09
C ALA A 63 -9.80 -24.00 8.15
N ILE A 64 -10.51 -22.92 7.77
CA ILE A 64 -9.96 -21.81 6.97
C ILE A 64 -8.85 -21.10 7.76
N GLU A 65 -9.08 -20.78 9.05
CA GLU A 65 -8.06 -20.15 9.90
C GLU A 65 -6.82 -21.04 10.06
N ALA A 66 -7.01 -22.32 10.38
CA ALA A 66 -5.91 -23.27 10.54
C ALA A 66 -5.12 -23.45 9.23
N MET A 67 -5.80 -23.47 8.09
CA MET A 67 -5.14 -23.52 6.78
C MET A 67 -4.38 -22.23 6.49
N SER A 68 -4.94 -21.07 6.84
CA SER A 68 -4.29 -19.76 6.67
C SER A 68 -2.99 -19.66 7.46
N LEU A 69 -2.97 -20.12 8.71
CA LEU A 69 -1.75 -20.17 9.53
C LEU A 69 -0.68 -21.08 8.92
N SER A 70 -1.11 -22.24 8.39
CA SER A 70 -0.20 -23.14 7.68
C SER A 70 0.31 -22.55 6.37
N LEU A 71 -0.49 -21.78 5.65
CA LEU A 71 -0.07 -21.10 4.42
C LEU A 71 1.03 -20.08 4.73
N VAL A 72 0.85 -19.27 5.77
CA VAL A 72 1.90 -18.34 6.24
C VAL A 72 3.17 -19.13 6.60
N ALA A 73 3.02 -20.21 7.37
CA ALA A 73 4.16 -21.03 7.79
C ALA A 73 4.86 -21.75 6.63
N SER A 74 4.19 -22.03 5.51
CA SER A 74 4.78 -22.78 4.40
C SER A 74 5.26 -21.90 3.25
N TYR A 75 4.58 -20.80 2.95
CA TYR A 75 4.75 -20.04 1.70
C TYR A 75 5.29 -18.63 1.89
N VAL A 76 5.26 -18.08 3.09
CA VAL A 76 5.68 -16.69 3.33
C VAL A 76 7.12 -16.66 3.84
N ASP A 77 7.92 -15.79 3.23
CA ASP A 77 9.28 -15.45 3.65
C ASP A 77 10.20 -16.67 3.88
N LYS A 78 10.49 -17.41 2.81
CA LYS A 78 11.34 -18.63 2.80
C LYS A 78 12.72 -18.35 2.18
N PRO A 79 13.56 -17.51 2.81
CA PRO A 79 14.85 -17.07 2.25
C PRO A 79 15.86 -18.21 2.05
N ALA A 80 15.72 -19.29 2.83
CA ALA A 80 16.62 -20.44 2.86
C ALA A 80 16.11 -21.62 2.02
N SER A 81 15.03 -21.44 1.26
CA SER A 81 14.53 -22.46 0.34
C SER A 81 15.61 -22.84 -0.68
N GLN A 82 15.77 -24.15 -0.91
CA GLN A 82 16.65 -24.71 -1.94
C GLN A 82 16.04 -24.59 -3.35
N ASP A 83 14.73 -24.37 -3.45
CA ASP A 83 14.04 -24.00 -4.68
C ASP A 83 14.11 -22.47 -4.83
N GLY A 84 14.84 -22.00 -5.84
CA GLY A 84 15.06 -20.58 -6.11
C GLY A 84 13.80 -19.84 -6.56
N ASP A 85 12.93 -20.46 -7.36
CA ASP A 85 11.68 -19.81 -7.80
C ASP A 85 10.70 -19.71 -6.64
N PHE A 86 10.58 -20.78 -5.85
CA PHE A 86 9.77 -20.77 -4.64
C PHE A 86 10.30 -19.78 -3.61
N ARG A 87 11.63 -19.72 -3.42
CA ARG A 87 12.27 -18.69 -2.59
C ARG A 87 11.83 -17.30 -3.03
N ASN A 88 12.00 -16.98 -4.30
CA ASN A 88 11.62 -15.67 -4.84
C ASN A 88 10.13 -15.38 -4.66
N ALA A 89 9.27 -16.36 -4.96
CA ALA A 89 7.83 -16.21 -4.79
C ALA A 89 7.45 -15.95 -3.33
N SER A 90 8.09 -16.64 -2.38
CA SER A 90 7.84 -16.46 -0.94
C SER A 90 8.26 -15.08 -0.43
N LEU A 91 9.37 -14.53 -0.93
CA LEU A 91 9.85 -13.19 -0.57
C LEU A 91 8.91 -12.11 -1.14
N VAL A 92 8.46 -12.28 -2.38
CA VAL A 92 7.49 -11.38 -3.00
C VAL A 92 6.18 -11.41 -2.22
N LEU A 93 5.65 -12.61 -1.91
CA LEU A 93 4.42 -12.73 -1.14
C LEU A 93 4.55 -12.07 0.25
N GLY A 94 5.65 -12.29 0.97
CA GLY A 94 5.89 -11.65 2.26
C GLY A 94 5.89 -10.12 2.19
N ARG A 95 6.48 -9.55 1.12
CA ARG A 95 6.50 -8.10 0.92
C ARG A 95 5.12 -7.53 0.55
N LEU A 96 4.37 -8.23 -0.30
CA LEU A 96 3.01 -7.84 -0.67
C LEU A 96 2.08 -7.90 0.55
N LEU A 97 2.16 -8.95 1.36
CA LEU A 97 1.35 -9.08 2.57
C LEU A 97 1.67 -8.01 3.62
N LEU A 98 2.94 -7.55 3.73
CA LEU A 98 3.28 -6.41 4.58
C LEU A 98 2.56 -5.12 4.14
N TYR A 99 2.43 -4.89 2.84
CA TYR A 99 1.68 -3.75 2.31
C TYR A 99 0.18 -3.90 2.53
N VAL A 100 -0.38 -5.08 2.24
CA VAL A 100 -1.80 -5.38 2.48
C VAL A 100 -2.15 -5.20 3.96
N GLU A 101 -1.30 -5.64 4.88
CA GLU A 101 -1.48 -5.45 6.32
C GLU A 101 -1.50 -3.97 6.71
N LEU A 102 -0.55 -3.17 6.18
CA LEU A 102 -0.51 -1.73 6.42
C LEU A 102 -1.81 -1.06 5.95
N CYS A 103 -2.22 -1.31 4.70
CA CYS A 103 -3.44 -0.75 4.14
C CYS A 103 -4.68 -1.19 4.91
N HIS A 104 -4.77 -2.47 5.27
CA HIS A 104 -5.87 -3.02 6.06
C HIS A 104 -5.95 -2.34 7.43
N ALA A 105 -4.82 -2.21 8.14
CA ALA A 105 -4.75 -1.55 9.44
C ALA A 105 -5.17 -0.07 9.35
N MET A 106 -4.67 0.66 8.35
CA MET A 106 -5.04 2.06 8.11
C MET A 106 -6.54 2.20 7.84
N LYS A 107 -7.11 1.35 6.98
CA LYS A 107 -8.53 1.36 6.62
C LYS A 107 -9.44 1.14 7.84
N HIS A 108 -9.02 0.30 8.78
CA HIS A 108 -9.73 0.01 10.02
C HIS A 108 -9.44 1.02 11.15
N GLY A 109 -8.54 1.98 10.96
CA GLY A 109 -8.14 2.91 12.00
C GLY A 109 -7.30 2.30 13.12
N ASP A 110 -6.72 1.10 12.91
CA ASP A 110 -5.91 0.41 13.92
C ASP A 110 -4.46 0.89 13.88
N ILE A 111 -4.21 1.98 14.61
CA ILE A 111 -2.89 2.59 14.69
C ILE A 111 -1.83 1.67 15.29
N GLY A 112 -2.23 0.77 16.20
CA GLY A 112 -1.33 -0.18 16.83
C GLY A 112 -0.85 -1.25 15.85
N ARG A 113 -1.69 -1.66 14.89
CA ARG A 113 -1.26 -2.51 13.77
C ARG A 113 -0.38 -1.77 12.79
N VAL A 114 -0.71 -0.51 12.47
CA VAL A 114 0.14 0.35 11.61
C VAL A 114 1.56 0.43 12.18
N GLU A 115 1.72 0.80 13.46
CA GLU A 115 3.04 0.90 14.11
C GLU A 115 3.82 -0.43 14.09
N ARG A 116 3.13 -1.57 14.22
CA ARG A 116 3.79 -2.89 14.16
C ARG A 116 4.41 -3.19 12.81
N THR A 117 3.95 -2.56 11.73
CA THR A 117 4.56 -2.69 10.40
C THR A 117 5.83 -1.85 10.24
N PHE A 118 6.02 -0.78 11.02
CA PHE A 118 7.06 0.22 10.78
C PHE A 118 8.48 -0.35 10.79
N LEU A 119 8.80 -1.26 11.72
CA LEU A 119 10.14 -1.86 11.76
C LEU A 119 10.47 -2.61 10.46
N HIS A 120 9.50 -3.32 9.89
CA HIS A 120 9.67 -4.01 8.62
C HIS A 120 9.86 -3.01 7.46
N TRP A 121 9.09 -1.91 7.46
CA TRP A 121 9.26 -0.82 6.49
C TRP A 121 10.60 -0.11 6.62
N VAL A 122 11.11 0.10 7.83
CA VAL A 122 12.45 0.65 8.08
C VAL A 122 13.51 -0.21 7.41
N PHE A 123 13.43 -1.55 7.53
CA PHE A 123 14.37 -2.44 6.86
C PHE A 123 14.28 -2.29 5.33
N VAL A 124 13.06 -2.35 4.77
CA VAL A 124 12.86 -2.17 3.33
C VAL A 124 13.43 -0.84 2.86
N PHE A 125 13.09 0.27 3.51
CA PHE A 125 13.56 1.61 3.15
C PHE A 125 15.07 1.79 3.28
N LYS A 126 15.69 1.22 4.33
CA LYS A 126 17.16 1.21 4.42
C LYS A 126 17.78 0.50 3.24
N LYS A 127 17.20 -0.63 2.81
CA LYS A 127 17.75 -1.37 1.69
C LYS A 127 17.56 -0.68 0.35
N VAL A 128 16.37 -0.11 0.10
CA VAL A 128 16.05 0.53 -1.20
C VAL A 128 16.57 1.97 -1.32
N GLY A 129 17.47 2.42 -0.43
CA GLY A 129 18.05 3.77 -0.47
C GLY A 129 17.13 4.89 0.04
N LYS A 130 15.94 4.56 0.56
CA LYS A 130 14.98 5.53 1.12
C LYS A 130 15.34 5.89 2.57
N HIS A 131 16.56 6.38 2.77
CA HIS A 131 17.15 6.58 4.10
C HIS A 131 16.45 7.64 4.96
N LYS A 132 15.91 8.70 4.35
CA LYS A 132 15.13 9.74 5.04
C LYS A 132 13.89 9.14 5.70
N TYR A 133 13.08 8.39 4.94
CA TYR A 133 11.90 7.66 5.44
C TYR A 133 12.25 6.67 6.55
N ALA A 134 13.30 5.86 6.37
CA ALA A 134 13.73 4.94 7.41
C ALA A 134 14.14 5.64 8.70
N THR A 135 14.79 6.80 8.60
CA THR A 135 15.27 7.57 9.75
C THR A 135 14.10 8.19 10.51
N GLU A 136 13.13 8.78 9.79
CA GLU A 136 11.96 9.38 10.42
C GLU A 136 11.06 8.32 11.08
N LEU A 137 10.88 7.15 10.46
CA LEU A 137 10.15 6.04 11.09
C LEU A 137 10.83 5.56 12.38
N VAL A 138 12.14 5.40 12.40
CA VAL A 138 12.87 5.04 13.64
C VAL A 138 12.73 6.13 14.70
N ARG A 139 12.83 7.39 14.29
CA ARG A 139 12.70 8.54 15.17
C ARG A 139 11.32 8.60 15.80
N ILE A 140 10.24 8.56 15.02
CA ILE A 140 8.87 8.65 15.55
C ILE A 140 8.53 7.45 16.44
N MET A 141 9.01 6.24 16.10
CA MET A 141 8.89 5.07 16.96
C MET A 141 9.58 5.30 18.32
N ASN A 142 10.79 5.83 18.33
CA ASN A 142 11.51 6.13 19.57
C ASN A 142 10.81 7.23 20.37
N GLU A 143 10.39 8.31 19.70
CA GLU A 143 9.76 9.45 20.35
C GLU A 143 8.43 9.06 21.01
N LEU A 144 7.57 8.31 20.32
CA LEU A 144 6.27 7.89 20.83
C LEU A 144 6.32 6.87 21.97
N ASN A 145 7.40 6.08 22.04
CA ASN A 145 7.53 5.00 23.03
C ASN A 145 8.38 5.40 24.23
N HIS A 146 9.31 6.33 24.07
CA HIS A 146 10.33 6.61 25.09
C HIS A 146 10.53 8.09 25.43
N VAL A 147 10.10 9.03 24.58
CA VAL A 147 10.41 10.46 24.78
C VAL A 147 9.16 11.25 25.16
N TYR A 148 8.06 11.09 24.44
CA TYR A 148 6.86 11.90 24.65
C TYR A 148 6.07 11.46 25.90
N PRO A 149 5.50 12.42 26.65
CA PRO A 149 4.55 12.10 27.71
C PRO A 149 3.39 11.25 27.15
N PRO A 150 2.84 10.29 27.91
CA PRO A 150 1.81 9.37 27.42
C PRO A 150 0.58 10.06 26.79
N GLY A 151 0.17 11.21 27.35
CA GLY A 151 -0.92 12.01 26.81
C GLY A 151 -0.63 12.59 25.43
N LEU A 152 0.58 13.10 25.21
CA LEU A 152 1.01 13.63 23.91
C LEU A 152 1.19 12.51 22.89
N ALA A 153 1.84 11.41 23.26
CA ALA A 153 2.02 10.26 22.38
C ALA A 153 0.66 9.70 21.92
N ARG A 154 -0.33 9.63 22.83
CA ARG A 154 -1.70 9.25 22.49
C ARG A 154 -2.35 10.25 21.55
N ALA A 155 -2.20 11.55 21.81
CA ALA A 155 -2.77 12.59 20.94
C ALA A 155 -2.21 12.50 19.51
N ILE A 156 -0.89 12.30 19.36
CA ILE A 156 -0.25 12.13 18.04
C ILE A 156 -0.81 10.91 17.31
N ARG A 157 -0.88 9.75 17.99
CA ARG A 157 -1.44 8.50 17.41
C ARG A 157 -2.88 8.66 16.93
N LEU A 158 -3.71 9.39 17.67
CA LEU A 158 -5.10 9.67 17.30
C LEU A 158 -5.24 10.63 16.10
N ASN A 159 -4.18 11.35 15.74
CA ASN A 159 -4.18 12.31 14.63
C ASN A 159 -3.46 11.80 13.37
N TRP A 160 -3.00 10.55 13.33
CA TRP A 160 -2.45 9.98 12.09
C TRP A 160 -3.52 9.56 11.10
N LEU A 161 -4.65 9.06 11.62
CA LEU A 161 -5.76 8.57 10.83
C LEU A 161 -7.03 9.33 11.20
N CYS A 162 -7.83 9.68 10.20
CA CYS A 162 -9.17 10.23 10.38
C CYS A 162 -10.18 9.42 9.57
N ASN A 163 -11.45 9.44 9.97
CA ASN A 163 -12.55 8.83 9.21
C ASN A 163 -13.54 9.92 8.78
N PRO A 164 -13.34 10.55 7.60
CA PRO A 164 -14.21 11.63 7.12
C PRO A 164 -15.67 11.16 6.90
N THR A 165 -15.87 9.89 6.55
CA THR A 165 -17.18 9.32 6.21
C THR A 165 -18.00 8.89 7.42
N GLY A 166 -17.33 8.62 8.56
CA GLY A 166 -17.93 7.99 9.73
C GLY A 166 -18.35 6.52 9.55
N GLN A 167 -18.09 5.91 8.39
CA GLN A 167 -18.47 4.52 8.09
C GLN A 167 -17.39 3.53 8.55
N PRO A 168 -17.76 2.26 8.83
CA PRO A 168 -16.77 1.18 8.95
C PRO A 168 -15.82 1.20 7.74
N ASP A 169 -14.54 0.94 7.98
CA ASP A 169 -13.49 0.95 6.95
C ASP A 169 -13.25 2.29 6.22
N GLY A 170 -13.77 3.39 6.79
CA GLY A 170 -13.66 4.74 6.24
C GLY A 170 -12.41 5.51 6.68
N PHE A 171 -11.50 4.89 7.44
CA PHE A 171 -10.29 5.58 7.90
C PHE A 171 -9.27 5.79 6.79
N ARG A 172 -8.55 6.91 6.88
CA ARG A 172 -7.56 7.41 5.93
C ARG A 172 -6.45 8.15 6.66
N ALA A 173 -5.27 8.22 6.05
CA ALA A 173 -4.22 9.10 6.52
C ALA A 173 -4.71 10.55 6.51
N VAL A 174 -4.43 11.31 7.57
CA VAL A 174 -4.81 12.73 7.63
C VAL A 174 -4.20 13.53 6.49
N ASP A 175 -2.98 13.17 6.07
CA ASP A 175 -2.30 13.78 4.93
C ASP A 175 -3.14 13.74 3.65
N TRP A 176 -3.81 12.60 3.39
CA TRP A 176 -4.72 12.44 2.23
C TRP A 176 -5.87 13.46 2.23
N LEU A 177 -6.40 13.77 3.43
CA LEU A 177 -7.44 14.80 3.56
C LEU A 177 -6.86 16.21 3.33
N VAL A 178 -5.63 16.46 3.79
CA VAL A 178 -4.94 17.74 3.59
C VAL A 178 -4.63 17.95 2.11
N GLU A 179 -4.15 16.92 1.41
CA GLU A 179 -3.93 16.93 -0.05
C GLU A 179 -5.22 17.21 -0.81
N LEU A 180 -6.33 16.56 -0.42
CA LEU A 180 -7.64 16.84 -1.01
C LEU A 180 -8.08 18.30 -0.81
N MET A 181 -7.91 18.84 0.38
CA MET A 181 -8.21 20.25 0.64
C MET A 181 -7.27 21.18 -0.15
N ASN A 182 -6.02 20.80 -0.35
CA ASN A 182 -5.07 21.54 -1.17
C ASN A 182 -5.50 21.55 -2.64
N LEU A 183 -5.90 20.40 -3.20
CA LEU A 183 -6.42 20.28 -4.56
C LEU A 183 -7.63 21.21 -4.76
N PHE A 184 -8.61 21.15 -3.85
CA PHE A 184 -9.78 22.02 -3.92
C PHE A 184 -9.42 23.50 -3.85
N THR A 185 -8.52 23.86 -2.96
CA THR A 185 -8.11 25.25 -2.75
C THR A 185 -7.34 25.81 -3.95
N LYS A 186 -6.42 25.02 -4.52
CA LYS A 186 -5.48 25.48 -5.55
C LYS A 186 -6.02 25.33 -6.97
N VAL A 187 -6.74 24.25 -7.23
CA VAL A 187 -7.10 23.81 -8.59
C VAL A 187 -8.59 23.99 -8.88
N VAL A 188 -9.47 23.42 -8.04
CA VAL A 188 -10.92 23.36 -8.34
C VAL A 188 -11.62 24.69 -8.09
N TYR A 189 -11.43 25.26 -6.90
CA TYR A 189 -12.03 26.54 -6.50
C TYR A 189 -11.04 27.70 -6.54
N GLY A 190 -9.80 27.42 -6.96
CA GLY A 190 -8.80 28.43 -7.23
C GLY A 190 -9.30 29.36 -8.35
N SER A 191 -9.32 30.67 -8.09
CA SER A 191 -9.57 31.65 -9.16
C SER A 191 -8.47 31.56 -10.23
N SER A 192 -8.79 31.82 -11.50
CA SER A 192 -7.82 31.81 -12.60
C SER A 192 -7.28 33.21 -12.92
N GLY A 193 -6.04 33.29 -13.42
CA GLY A 193 -5.44 34.54 -13.89
C GLY A 193 -5.17 35.57 -12.77
N TYR A 194 -5.34 36.85 -13.10
CA TYR A 194 -4.98 37.98 -12.23
C TYR A 194 -5.85 38.11 -10.97
N THR A 195 -6.99 37.42 -10.90
CA THR A 195 -7.86 37.42 -9.72
C THR A 195 -7.44 36.40 -8.66
N ARG A 196 -6.46 35.54 -8.96
CA ARG A 196 -5.88 34.58 -8.01
C ARG A 196 -4.97 35.27 -7.00
N THR A 197 -5.58 35.90 -5.99
CA THR A 197 -4.85 36.54 -4.88
C THR A 197 -4.88 35.67 -3.63
N PHE A 198 -3.80 35.70 -2.84
CA PHE A 198 -3.71 34.99 -1.57
C PHE A 198 -4.87 35.34 -0.61
N ARG A 199 -5.28 36.62 -0.61
CA ARG A 199 -6.41 37.11 0.19
C ARG A 199 -7.74 36.45 -0.21
N LEU A 200 -7.96 36.23 -1.50
CA LEU A 200 -9.16 35.56 -1.99
C LEU A 200 -9.14 34.07 -1.62
N ILE A 201 -8.01 33.41 -1.79
CA ILE A 201 -7.82 32.00 -1.42
C ILE A 201 -8.14 31.80 0.06
N ILE A 202 -7.54 32.57 0.97
CA ILE A 202 -7.83 32.49 2.42
C ILE A 202 -9.34 32.66 2.70
N LYS A 203 -9.99 33.59 2.01
CA LYS A 203 -11.42 33.85 2.20
C LYS A 203 -12.30 32.68 1.71
N GLN A 204 -11.86 31.97 0.68
CA GLN A 204 -12.60 30.87 0.06
C GLN A 204 -12.33 29.50 0.71
N SER A 205 -11.11 29.25 1.21
CA SER A 205 -10.73 27.96 1.82
C SER A 205 -11.73 27.41 2.85
N PRO A 206 -12.25 28.19 3.83
CA PRO A 206 -13.23 27.66 4.79
C PRO A 206 -14.62 27.39 4.19
N LEU A 207 -14.87 27.80 2.95
CA LEU A 207 -16.14 27.64 2.25
C LEU A 207 -16.14 26.50 1.22
N ILE A 208 -15.02 25.80 1.04
CA ILE A 208 -14.87 24.73 0.02
C ILE A 208 -15.98 23.67 0.15
N GLU A 209 -16.23 23.17 1.36
CA GLU A 209 -17.30 22.20 1.61
C GLU A 209 -18.69 22.73 1.26
N LEU A 210 -18.93 24.03 1.47
CA LEU A 210 -20.19 24.65 1.06
C LEU A 210 -20.28 24.73 -0.46
N PHE A 211 -19.19 25.10 -1.15
CA PHE A 211 -19.16 25.13 -2.61
C PHE A 211 -19.41 23.75 -3.22
N ARG A 212 -18.81 22.70 -2.66
CA ARG A 212 -19.07 21.30 -3.04
C ARG A 212 -20.55 20.95 -2.92
N LYS A 213 -21.15 21.19 -1.76
CA LYS A 213 -22.58 20.92 -1.51
C LYS A 213 -23.50 21.69 -2.45
N VAL A 214 -23.18 22.95 -2.75
CA VAL A 214 -23.94 23.76 -3.70
C VAL A 214 -23.83 23.18 -5.11
N HIS A 215 -22.64 22.76 -5.57
CA HIS A 215 -22.48 22.08 -6.84
C HIS A 215 -23.32 20.81 -6.93
N THR A 216 -23.25 19.92 -5.93
CA THR A 216 -24.06 18.70 -5.88
C THR A 216 -25.55 19.01 -5.93
N LEU A 217 -26.02 19.97 -5.13
CA LEU A 217 -27.41 20.40 -5.10
C LEU A 217 -27.90 20.90 -6.47
N PHE A 218 -27.12 21.73 -7.16
CA PHE A 218 -27.47 22.21 -8.48
C PHE A 218 -27.54 21.06 -9.49
N GLN A 219 -26.55 20.18 -9.49
CA GLN A 219 -26.53 19.04 -10.40
C GLN A 219 -27.72 18.09 -10.17
N ASP A 220 -28.13 17.88 -8.92
CA ASP A 220 -29.30 17.08 -8.55
C ASP A 220 -30.60 17.74 -9.02
N ASN A 221 -30.75 19.05 -8.81
CA ASN A 221 -31.91 19.83 -9.27
C ASN A 221 -32.07 19.83 -10.80
N PHE A 222 -30.98 19.72 -11.55
CA PHE A 222 -31.00 19.62 -13.02
C PHE A 222 -31.16 18.19 -13.53
N HIS A 223 -31.39 17.20 -12.66
CA HIS A 223 -31.54 15.79 -13.04
C HIS A 223 -30.41 15.32 -13.96
N LEU A 224 -29.17 15.66 -13.63
CA LEU A 224 -28.01 15.06 -14.30
C LEU A 224 -27.88 13.60 -13.81
N VAL A 225 -28.76 12.71 -14.30
CA VAL A 225 -28.99 11.35 -13.75
C VAL A 225 -27.90 10.35 -14.15
N HIS A 226 -27.18 10.61 -15.24
CA HIS A 226 -26.11 9.75 -15.75
C HIS A 226 -24.72 10.21 -15.25
N ARG A 227 -24.60 10.46 -13.94
CA ARG A 227 -23.30 10.74 -13.31
C ARG A 227 -22.74 9.47 -12.68
N SER A 228 -21.52 9.12 -13.03
CA SER A 228 -20.69 8.23 -12.21
C SER A 228 -20.15 9.06 -11.05
N VAL A 229 -20.96 9.26 -10.00
CA VAL A 229 -20.49 9.91 -8.75
C VAL A 229 -19.62 8.96 -7.92
N ARG A 230 -19.75 7.65 -8.22
CA ARG A 230 -18.95 6.59 -7.62
C ARG A 230 -18.33 5.78 -8.72
N HIS A 231 -17.00 5.79 -8.78
CA HIS A 231 -16.27 4.80 -9.56
C HIS A 231 -16.64 3.42 -9.03
N ALA A 232 -17.36 2.65 -9.84
CA ALA A 232 -17.59 1.25 -9.52
C ALA A 232 -16.22 0.58 -9.35
N LEU A 233 -16.09 -0.24 -8.31
CA LEU A 233 -14.86 -1.01 -8.11
C LEU A 233 -14.58 -1.79 -9.39
N PRO A 234 -13.34 -1.74 -9.92
CA PRO A 234 -13.00 -2.48 -11.13
C PRO A 234 -13.32 -3.96 -10.95
N ASP A 235 -14.03 -4.56 -11.91
CA ASP A 235 -14.13 -6.02 -11.95
C ASP A 235 -12.78 -6.62 -12.34
N ILE A 236 -12.04 -7.05 -11.33
CA ILE A 236 -10.72 -7.66 -11.48
C ILE A 236 -10.77 -9.17 -11.72
N ALA A 237 -11.95 -9.79 -11.83
CA ALA A 237 -12.05 -11.25 -11.97
C ALA A 237 -11.28 -11.76 -13.20
N SER A 238 -11.38 -11.05 -14.33
CA SER A 238 -10.63 -11.37 -15.54
C SER A 238 -9.11 -11.24 -15.34
N THR A 239 -8.66 -10.19 -14.65
CA THR A 239 -7.25 -9.97 -14.30
C THR A 239 -6.72 -11.08 -13.40
N LEU A 240 -7.46 -11.44 -12.34
CA LEU A 240 -7.10 -12.51 -11.43
C LEU A 240 -7.03 -13.85 -12.14
N LYS A 241 -7.99 -14.15 -13.03
CA LYS A 241 -7.95 -15.37 -13.84
C LYS A 241 -6.68 -15.46 -14.68
N VAL A 242 -6.32 -14.38 -15.40
CA VAL A 242 -5.10 -14.34 -16.20
C VAL A 242 -3.86 -14.50 -15.33
N LEU A 243 -3.79 -13.81 -14.19
CA LEU A 243 -2.66 -13.90 -13.27
C LEU A 243 -2.52 -15.32 -12.70
N LEU A 244 -3.63 -15.96 -12.31
CA LEU A 244 -3.66 -17.34 -11.83
C LEU A 244 -3.21 -18.32 -12.91
N ASP A 245 -3.63 -18.15 -14.16
CA ASP A 245 -3.20 -19.01 -15.26
C ASP A 245 -1.68 -18.90 -15.50
N GLU A 246 -1.08 -17.71 -15.38
CA GLU A 246 0.38 -17.54 -15.47
C GLU A 246 1.11 -18.12 -14.25
N LEU A 247 0.58 -17.95 -13.03
CA LEU A 247 1.14 -18.54 -11.82
C LEU A 247 1.09 -20.08 -11.87
N LYS A 248 -0.01 -20.66 -12.37
CA LYS A 248 -0.15 -22.10 -12.63
C LYS A 248 0.88 -22.61 -13.64
N LYS A 249 1.08 -21.89 -14.76
CA LYS A 249 2.07 -22.28 -15.79
C LYS A 249 3.50 -22.23 -15.27
N SER A 250 3.84 -21.19 -14.50
CA SER A 250 5.17 -21.03 -13.93
C SER A 250 5.42 -21.90 -12.70
N ASP A 251 4.36 -22.34 -12.04
CA ASP A 251 4.36 -23.27 -10.91
C ASP A 251 5.33 -22.86 -9.79
N VAL A 252 5.41 -21.54 -9.53
CA VAL A 252 6.40 -20.95 -8.62
C VAL A 252 6.08 -21.19 -7.14
N HIS A 253 4.82 -21.48 -6.81
CA HIS A 253 4.42 -21.75 -5.42
C HIS A 253 4.44 -23.26 -5.08
N ALA A 254 4.56 -24.17 -6.05
CA ALA A 254 4.84 -25.56 -5.74
C ALA A 254 6.34 -25.74 -5.49
N PHE A 255 6.72 -26.23 -4.31
CA PHE A 255 8.12 -26.50 -3.99
C PHE A 255 8.68 -27.64 -4.84
N LYS A 256 9.79 -27.38 -5.54
CA LYS A 256 10.53 -28.35 -6.34
C LYS A 256 12.00 -28.34 -5.92
N PRO A 257 12.51 -29.43 -5.32
CA PRO A 257 13.91 -29.52 -4.89
C PRO A 257 14.86 -29.10 -6.01
N GLU A 258 15.85 -28.27 -5.66
CA GLU A 258 16.96 -27.85 -6.53
C GLU A 258 16.58 -27.06 -7.81
N ARG A 259 15.31 -26.61 -7.95
CA ARG A 259 14.93 -25.70 -9.03
C ARG A 259 15.69 -24.37 -8.90
N ARG A 260 16.33 -23.94 -9.97
CA ARG A 260 17.07 -22.67 -10.02
C ARG A 260 16.18 -21.56 -10.56
N ALA A 261 16.20 -20.40 -9.91
CA ALA A 261 15.63 -19.19 -10.47
C ALA A 261 16.58 -18.57 -11.49
N GLU A 262 16.02 -18.02 -12.56
CA GLU A 262 16.76 -17.23 -13.55
C GLU A 262 17.42 -16.00 -12.92
N VAL A 263 16.67 -15.30 -12.06
CA VAL A 263 17.13 -14.13 -11.31
C VAL A 263 16.92 -14.40 -9.82
N LYS A 264 17.97 -14.29 -9.01
CA LYS A 264 17.85 -14.37 -7.55
C LYS A 264 17.37 -13.02 -7.02
N LEU A 265 16.17 -12.98 -6.42
CA LEU A 265 15.66 -11.75 -5.83
C LEU A 265 16.41 -11.40 -4.54
N GLU A 266 16.64 -10.11 -4.38
CA GLU A 266 17.26 -9.52 -3.20
C GLU A 266 16.30 -9.54 -2.00
N ASP A 267 16.84 -9.87 -0.83
CA ASP A 267 16.06 -9.96 0.41
C ASP A 267 16.10 -8.61 1.14
N HIS A 268 15.21 -7.71 0.75
CA HIS A 268 15.23 -6.35 1.27
C HIS A 268 15.04 -6.27 2.80
N LEU A 269 14.33 -7.23 3.40
CA LEU A 269 14.11 -7.24 4.84
C LEU A 269 15.41 -7.59 5.57
N ARG A 270 16.04 -8.70 5.22
CA ARG A 270 17.26 -9.16 5.92
C ARG A 270 18.46 -8.29 5.64
N GLU A 271 18.61 -7.84 4.40
CA GLU A 271 19.71 -6.93 4.05
C GLU A 271 19.51 -5.55 4.67
N GLY A 272 18.28 -5.04 4.70
CA GLY A 272 17.95 -3.81 5.41
C GLY A 272 18.19 -3.89 6.91
N MET A 273 17.83 -5.02 7.53
CA MET A 273 18.12 -5.31 8.93
C MET A 273 19.63 -5.37 9.19
N TYR A 274 20.38 -6.07 8.32
CA TYR A 274 21.85 -6.14 8.42
C TYR A 274 22.47 -4.74 8.34
N ILE A 275 22.08 -3.93 7.35
CA ILE A 275 22.54 -2.55 7.19
C ILE A 275 22.24 -1.74 8.46
N LEU A 276 21.02 -1.85 9.01
CA LEU A 276 20.62 -1.11 10.21
C LEU A 276 21.48 -1.51 11.43
N GLN A 277 21.77 -2.81 11.59
CA GLN A 277 22.55 -3.33 12.72
C GLN A 277 24.04 -3.04 12.62
N THR A 278 24.61 -3.03 11.41
CA THR A 278 26.04 -2.79 11.19
C THR A 278 26.39 -1.32 10.98
N SER A 279 25.39 -0.46 10.73
CA SER A 279 25.61 0.98 10.61
C SER A 279 25.92 1.58 11.98
N THR A 280 27.21 1.83 12.25
CA THR A 280 27.75 2.45 13.49
C THR A 280 27.19 3.85 13.80
N ARG A 281 26.37 4.43 12.91
CA ARG A 281 25.98 5.85 12.91
C ARG A 281 24.71 6.17 13.71
N ILE A 282 24.03 5.19 14.31
CA ILE A 282 22.79 5.40 15.07
C ILE A 282 23.06 5.80 16.54
N MET A 283 24.30 5.70 17.02
CA MET A 283 24.68 5.92 18.43
C MET A 283 25.30 7.29 18.75
N ARG A 284 25.07 8.33 17.94
CA ARG A 284 25.39 9.72 18.34
C ARG A 284 24.25 10.65 17.97
N GLY A 285 23.42 10.95 18.97
CA GLY A 285 22.56 12.12 18.94
C GLY A 285 23.39 13.40 18.91
N ALA A 286 22.76 14.44 18.37
CA ALA A 286 23.28 15.78 18.13
C ALA A 286 24.35 15.87 17.02
N ASP A 287 24.07 16.74 16.05
CA ASP A 287 24.98 17.25 15.02
C ASP A 287 25.23 16.32 13.82
N ALA A 288 24.27 16.30 12.90
CA ALA A 288 24.54 15.97 11.50
C ALA A 288 23.75 16.92 10.58
N GLU A 289 23.97 18.22 10.75
CA GLU A 289 24.07 19.10 9.57
C GLU A 289 25.25 18.57 8.74
N GLY A 290 24.98 18.07 7.53
CA GLY A 290 26.04 17.60 6.63
C GLY A 290 26.10 16.07 6.47
N ALA A 291 25.08 15.49 5.83
CA ALA A 291 25.32 14.38 4.92
C ALA A 291 24.86 14.85 3.53
N ALA A 292 25.81 15.44 2.80
CA ALA A 292 25.68 15.78 1.40
C ALA A 292 25.50 14.50 0.56
N GLY A 293 24.63 14.58 -0.44
CA GLY A 293 24.47 13.59 -1.50
C GLY A 293 23.14 12.84 -1.49
N ASP A 294 22.03 13.55 -1.64
CA ASP A 294 20.98 13.18 -2.60
C ASP A 294 20.03 14.37 -2.78
N GLU A 295 20.22 15.06 -3.90
CA GLU A 295 19.29 16.02 -4.51
C GLU A 295 18.08 15.27 -5.07
N ASP A 296 17.24 14.70 -4.20
CA ASP A 296 15.92 14.13 -4.53
C ASP A 296 14.87 14.63 -3.51
N MET A 297 15.17 15.77 -2.88
CA MET A 297 14.18 16.69 -2.32
C MET A 297 14.55 18.08 -2.86
N ASN A 298 14.65 18.19 -4.18
CA ASN A 298 14.00 19.38 -4.72
C ASN A 298 12.51 19.16 -4.45
N ASP A 299 11.86 20.16 -3.86
CA ASP A 299 10.41 20.32 -3.91
C ASP A 299 9.88 20.35 -5.37
N ASP A 300 10.74 20.18 -6.39
CA ASP A 300 10.42 19.94 -7.80
C ASP A 300 10.08 18.47 -8.12
N ASP A 301 10.36 17.49 -7.24
CA ASP A 301 9.90 16.10 -7.43
C ASP A 301 8.47 15.88 -6.92
N ASP A 302 7.92 16.86 -6.19
CA ASP A 302 6.49 16.97 -5.85
C ASP A 302 5.70 17.68 -6.96
N GLU A 303 6.35 18.16 -8.03
CA GLU A 303 5.65 18.47 -9.28
C GLU A 303 5.28 17.15 -9.98
N ASP A 304 4.01 16.80 -9.83
CA ASP A 304 3.28 15.79 -10.59
C ASP A 304 3.45 14.32 -10.13
N MET A 305 3.33 14.04 -8.82
CA MET A 305 2.39 12.96 -8.50
C MET A 305 1.01 13.50 -8.89
N GLU A 306 0.58 13.18 -10.10
CA GLU A 306 -0.73 13.50 -10.64
C GLU A 306 -1.78 12.73 -9.82
N ILE A 307 -1.99 13.18 -8.57
CA ILE A 307 -3.05 12.73 -7.70
C ILE A 307 -4.31 13.35 -8.30
N ASP A 308 -4.99 12.54 -9.11
CA ASP A 308 -6.21 12.97 -9.77
C ASP A 308 -7.28 13.29 -8.72
N ILE A 309 -8.25 14.13 -9.07
CA ILE A 309 -9.44 14.35 -8.25
C ILE A 309 -10.11 13.01 -7.92
N ASP A 310 -10.09 12.08 -8.87
CA ASP A 310 -10.57 10.71 -8.71
C ASP A 310 -9.78 9.91 -7.68
N ASP A 311 -8.49 10.20 -7.46
CA ASP A 311 -7.61 9.52 -6.51
C ASP A 311 -7.87 9.94 -5.07
N LEU A 312 -8.47 11.11 -4.87
CA LEU A 312 -8.78 11.67 -3.55
C LEU A 312 -10.29 11.65 -3.23
N GLU A 313 -11.16 11.70 -4.26
CA GLU A 313 -12.62 11.72 -4.12
C GLU A 313 -13.28 10.34 -4.08
N ALA A 314 -12.55 9.23 -4.33
CA ALA A 314 -13.10 7.87 -4.40
C ALA A 314 -13.70 7.31 -3.08
N ALA A 315 -14.01 8.15 -2.09
CA ALA A 315 -14.47 7.74 -0.77
C ALA A 315 -15.64 8.58 -0.20
N GLU A 316 -16.51 9.15 -1.04
CA GLU A 316 -17.88 9.59 -0.64
C GLU A 316 -18.98 8.54 -0.95
#